data_AF-A0A662RV86-F1
#
_entry.id   AF-A0A662RV86-F1
#
_cell.length_a   1.000
_cell.length_b   1.000
_cell.length_c   1.000
_cell.angle_alpha   90.00
_cell.angle_beta   90.00
_cell.angle_gamma   90.00
#
_symmetry.space_group_name_H-M   'P 1'
#
loop_
_entity.id
_entity.type
_entity.pdbx_description
1 polymer ?
#
loop_
_entity_poly.entity_id
_entity_poly.type
_entity_poly.pdbx_seq_one_letter_code
_entity_poly.pdbx_strand_id
1 'polypeptide(L)'
;KKEWEFLAACVVKTVKDKNKQYGSAFRKVSEILSVLYPYGILPEQYDDAALLIRVLDKICRIANTNDEEVKKDAWLDICGYALLRLGDLNGIESEEL
;
A
#
# COMPACT_ATOMS: atom_id res chain seq x y z
N LYS A 1 -32.26 -1.27 -12.19
CA LYS A 1 -31.43 -2.13 -13.09
C LYS A 1 -30.41 -1.28 -13.87
N LYS A 2 -30.83 -0.29 -14.66
CA LYS A 2 -29.94 0.65 -15.38
C LYS A 2 -28.98 1.46 -14.48
N GLU A 3 -29.41 1.82 -13.26
CA GLU A 3 -28.58 2.58 -12.30
C GLU A 3 -27.37 1.76 -11.80
N TRP A 4 -27.55 0.47 -11.51
CA TRP A 4 -26.47 -0.43 -11.09
C TRP A 4 -25.47 -0.69 -12.22
N GLU A 5 -25.95 -0.83 -13.46
CA GLU A 5 -25.10 -0.97 -14.65
C GLU A 5 -24.26 0.29 -14.88
N PHE A 6 -24.84 1.48 -14.71
CA PHE A 6 -24.11 2.74 -14.79
C PHE A 6 -23.05 2.86 -13.68
N LEU A 7 -23.41 2.57 -12.43
CA LEU A 7 -22.48 2.59 -11.31
C LEU A 7 -21.31 1.63 -11.53
N ALA A 8 -21.59 0.41 -12.01
CA ALA A 8 -20.55 -0.58 -12.33
C ALA A 8 -19.58 -0.06 -13.41
N ALA A 9 -20.09 0.62 -14.45
CA ALA A 9 -19.26 1.22 -15.49
C ALA A 9 -18.33 2.31 -14.93
N CYS A 10 -18.83 3.16 -14.03
CA CYS A 10 -18.02 4.15 -13.33
C CYS A 10 -16.90 3.50 -12.51
N VAL A 11 -17.22 2.46 -11.73
CA VAL A 11 -16.23 1.73 -10.92
C VAL A 11 -15.14 1.11 -11.81
N VAL A 12 -15.52 0.45 -12.92
CA VAL A 12 -14.57 -0.15 -13.86
C VAL A 12 -13.61 0.88 -14.41
N LYS A 13 -14.11 2.07 -14.80
CA LYS A 13 -13.25 3.16 -15.27
C LYS A 13 -12.26 3.60 -14.20
N THR A 14 -12.72 3.89 -12.99
CA THR A 14 -11.88 4.32 -11.88
C THR A 14 -10.80 3.29 -11.52
N VAL A 15 -11.15 2.00 -11.47
CA VAL A 15 -10.19 0.93 -11.15
C VAL A 15 -9.13 0.79 -12.24
N LYS A 16 -9.52 0.90 -13.52
CA LYS A 16 -8.55 0.88 -14.64
C LYS A 16 -7.58 2.04 -14.58
N ASP A 17 -8.08 3.25 -14.33
CA ASP A 17 -7.25 4.46 -14.25
C ASP A 17 -6.26 4.35 -13.07
N LYS A 18 -6.72 3.91 -11.91
CA LYS A 18 -5.88 3.65 -10.73
C LYS A 18 -4.85 2.55 -10.99
N ASN A 19 -5.24 1.42 -11.55
CA ASN A 19 -4.32 0.31 -11.82
C ASN A 19 -3.22 0.71 -12.81
N LYS A 20 -3.55 1.56 -13.79
CA LYS A 20 -2.56 2.17 -14.69
C LYS A 20 -1.63 3.12 -13.94
N GLN A 21 -2.19 4.01 -13.10
CA GLN A 21 -1.41 4.96 -12.30
C GLN A 21 -0.46 4.25 -11.32
N TYR A 22 -0.87 3.13 -10.73
CA TYR A 22 -0.06 2.36 -9.78
C TYR A 22 0.80 1.28 -10.45
N GLY A 23 0.78 1.19 -11.79
CA GLY A 23 1.61 0.27 -12.55
C GLY A 23 1.44 -1.20 -12.17
N SER A 24 0.20 -1.64 -11.95
CA SER A 24 -0.13 -2.99 -11.47
C SER A 24 0.51 -3.37 -10.13
N ALA A 25 0.54 -2.41 -9.19
CA ALA A 25 1.08 -2.58 -7.83
C ALA A 25 0.64 -3.89 -7.17
N PHE A 26 -0.65 -4.23 -7.23
CA PHE A 26 -1.18 -5.50 -6.68
C PHE A 26 -0.38 -6.74 -7.11
N ARG A 27 -0.05 -6.86 -8.41
CA ARG A 27 0.70 -8.02 -8.91
C ARG A 27 2.16 -7.98 -8.48
N LYS A 28 2.81 -6.81 -8.59
CA LYS A 28 4.21 -6.63 -8.20
C LYS A 28 4.44 -6.89 -6.71
N VAL A 29 3.55 -6.36 -5.87
CA VAL A 29 3.56 -6.58 -4.42
C VAL A 29 3.37 -8.07 -4.12
N SER A 30 2.45 -8.75 -4.80
CA SER A 30 2.23 -10.20 -4.63
C SER A 30 3.45 -11.03 -5.02
N GLU A 31 4.17 -10.66 -6.09
CA GLU A 31 5.41 -11.32 -6.49
C GLU A 31 6.52 -11.13 -5.44
N ILE A 32 6.68 -9.91 -4.93
CA ILE A 32 7.66 -9.61 -3.87
C ILE A 32 7.31 -10.38 -2.59
N LEU A 33 6.04 -10.41 -2.18
CA LEU A 33 5.59 -11.18 -1.02
C LEU A 33 5.87 -12.67 -1.15
N SER A 34 5.82 -13.23 -2.37
CA SER A 34 6.15 -14.64 -2.61
C SER A 34 7.63 -14.95 -2.34
N VAL A 35 8.50 -13.94 -2.44
CA VAL A 35 9.93 -14.05 -2.09
C VAL A 35 10.13 -13.84 -0.57
N LEU A 36 9.44 -12.87 0.02
CA LEU A 36 9.60 -12.53 1.45
C LEU A 36 8.94 -13.54 2.39
N TYR A 37 7.80 -14.08 2.00
CA TYR A 37 6.96 -14.99 2.79
C TYR A 37 6.62 -16.26 1.98
N PRO A 38 7.63 -17.07 1.59
CA PRO A 38 7.44 -18.22 0.71
C PRO A 38 6.55 -19.32 1.31
N TYR A 39 6.36 -19.31 2.63
CA TYR A 39 5.52 -20.26 3.36
C TYR A 39 4.29 -19.61 4.01
N GLY A 40 3.93 -18.39 3.57
CA GLY A 40 2.86 -17.59 4.14
C GLY A 40 3.31 -16.68 5.29
N ILE A 41 2.37 -15.89 5.80
CA ILE A 41 2.56 -14.95 6.90
C ILE A 41 1.89 -15.53 8.14
N LEU A 42 2.66 -15.72 9.21
CA LEU A 42 2.12 -16.18 10.50
C LEU A 42 1.48 -15.02 11.28
N PRO A 43 0.51 -15.28 12.19
CA PRO A 43 -0.17 -14.23 12.96
C PRO A 43 0.75 -13.25 13.69
N GLU A 44 1.83 -13.75 14.28
CA GLU A 44 2.86 -12.96 14.97
C GLU A 44 3.66 -12.04 14.04
N GLN A 45 3.54 -12.20 12.72
CA GLN A 45 4.19 -11.37 11.71
C GLN A 45 3.23 -10.34 11.08
N TYR A 46 1.96 -10.30 11.48
CA TYR A 46 0.95 -9.47 10.82
C TYR A 46 1.27 -7.98 10.83
N ASP A 47 1.83 -7.45 11.93
CA ASP A 47 2.15 -6.03 12.03
C ASP A 47 3.24 -5.63 11.03
N ASP A 48 4.34 -6.38 11.01
CA ASP A 48 5.44 -6.16 10.06
C ASP A 48 4.99 -6.38 8.61
N ALA A 49 4.24 -7.45 8.36
CA ALA A 49 3.74 -7.75 7.01
C ALA A 49 2.79 -6.65 6.52
N ALA A 50 1.87 -6.17 7.36
CA ALA A 50 0.93 -5.11 7.00
C ALA A 50 1.66 -3.82 6.64
N LEU A 51 2.66 -3.40 7.43
CA LEU A 51 3.44 -2.19 7.14
C LEU A 51 4.30 -2.34 5.89
N LEU A 52 4.97 -3.50 5.71
CA LEU A 52 5.75 -3.78 4.50
C LEU A 52 4.89 -3.73 3.23
N ILE A 53 3.70 -4.33 3.26
CA ILE A 53 2.74 -4.27 2.14
C ILE A 53 2.39 -2.82 1.80
N ARG A 54 2.12 -1.98 2.81
CA ARG A 54 1.84 -0.56 2.61
C ARG A 54 3.03 0.18 2.02
N VAL A 55 4.25 -0.08 2.50
CA VAL A 55 5.47 0.52 1.94
C VAL A 55 5.66 0.12 0.47
N LEU A 56 5.49 -1.16 0.13
CA LEU A 56 5.59 -1.64 -1.25
C LEU A 56 4.55 -0.98 -2.18
N ASP A 57 3.33 -0.75 -1.69
CA ASP A 57 2.30 0.01 -2.42
C ASP A 57 2.74 1.45 -2.71
N LYS A 58 3.30 2.15 -1.70
CA LYS A 58 3.82 3.51 -1.85
C LYS A 58 5.00 3.57 -2.82
N ILE A 59 5.91 2.60 -2.78
CA ILE A 59 7.01 2.48 -3.74
C ILE A 59 6.48 2.34 -5.17
N CYS A 60 5.44 1.51 -5.37
CA CYS A 60 4.80 1.39 -6.68
C CYS A 60 4.19 2.73 -7.13
N ARG A 61 3.53 3.48 -6.23
CA ARG A 61 2.97 4.80 -6.55
C ARG A 61 4.06 5.80 -6.95
N ILE A 62 5.18 5.84 -6.24
CA ILE A 62 6.34 6.70 -6.54
C ILE A 62 6.93 6.37 -7.92
N ALA A 63 7.10 5.07 -8.22
CA ALA A 63 7.72 4.61 -9.45
C ALA A 63 6.88 4.88 -10.71
N ASN A 64 5.55 5.00 -10.58
CA ASN A 64 4.64 5.11 -11.73
C ASN A 64 4.01 6.50 -11.90
N THR A 65 4.36 7.47 -11.05
CA THR A 65 3.88 8.85 -11.15
C THR A 65 4.99 9.83 -11.55
N ASN A 66 4.63 10.87 -12.29
CA ASN A 66 5.49 12.04 -12.53
C ASN A 66 5.12 13.23 -11.63
N ASP A 67 4.05 13.13 -10.86
CA ASP A 67 3.59 14.17 -9.94
C ASP A 67 4.45 14.17 -8.66
N GLU A 68 5.12 15.30 -8.40
CA GLU A 68 6.01 15.45 -7.23
C GLU A 68 5.26 15.49 -5.90
N GLU A 69 4.06 16.06 -5.85
CA GLU A 69 3.27 16.12 -4.61
C GLU A 69 2.80 14.72 -4.22
N VAL A 70 2.42 13.91 -5.21
CA VAL A 70 2.11 12.49 -4.99
C VAL A 70 3.33 11.72 -4.45
N LYS A 71 4.55 12.04 -4.92
CA LYS A 71 5.77 11.41 -4.40
C LYS A 71 6.07 11.85 -2.97
N LYS A 72 5.91 13.14 -2.65
CA LYS A 72 6.11 13.68 -1.29
C LYS A 72 5.14 13.04 -0.30
N ASP A 73 3.85 12.97 -0.64
CA ASP A 73 2.81 12.29 0.13
C ASP A 73 3.18 10.82 0.40
N ALA A 74 3.62 10.10 -0.63
CA ALA A 74 4.03 8.69 -0.49
C ALA A 74 5.28 8.50 0.38
N TRP A 75 6.25 9.41 0.32
CA TRP A 75 7.43 9.37 1.20
C TRP A 75 7.09 9.73 2.65
N LEU A 76 6.16 10.68 2.86
CA LEU A 76 5.65 11.01 4.18
C LEU A 76 4.97 9.80 4.83
N ASP A 77 4.12 9.09 4.08
CA ASP A 77 3.51 7.83 4.51
C ASP A 77 4.58 6.80 4.94
N ILE A 78 5.61 6.58 4.12
CA ILE A 78 6.68 5.62 4.43
C ILE A 78 7.42 6.01 5.72
N CYS A 79 7.72 7.29 5.89
CA CYS A 79 8.35 7.81 7.11
C CYS A 79 7.46 7.57 8.33
N GLY A 80 6.17 7.88 8.23
CA GLY A 80 5.20 7.65 9.30
C GLY A 80 5.08 6.18 9.68
N TYR A 81 5.02 5.26 8.71
CA TYR A 81 4.98 3.82 8.99
C TYR A 81 6.25 3.31 9.68
N ALA A 82 7.42 3.83 9.30
CA ALA A 82 8.67 3.49 9.98
C ALA A 82 8.68 3.99 11.43
N LEU A 83 8.21 5.22 11.67
CA LEU A 83 8.11 5.79 13.02
C LEU A 83 7.12 5.02 13.90
N LEU A 84 5.92 4.69 13.39
CA LEU A 84 4.94 3.87 14.11
C LEU A 84 5.55 2.53 14.52
N ARG A 85 6.21 1.83 13.58
CA ARG A 85 6.82 0.53 13.89
C ARG A 85 7.93 0.63 14.94
N LEU A 86 8.77 1.66 14.82
CA LEU A 86 9.82 1.91 15.81
C LEU A 86 9.21 2.27 17.17
N GLY A 87 8.12 3.03 17.20
CA GLY A 87 7.37 3.32 18.42
C GLY A 87 6.93 2.04 19.12
N ASP A 88 6.20 1.18 18.40
CA ASP A 88 5.72 -0.10 18.93
C ASP A 88 6.86 -0.98 19.45
N LEU A 89 7.95 -1.10 18.68
CA LEU A 89 9.12 -1.91 19.05
C LEU A 89 9.87 -1.37 20.28
N ASN A 90 9.77 -0.06 20.55
CA ASN A 90 10.33 0.58 21.73
C ASN A 90 9.31 0.67 22.89
N GLY A 91 8.09 0.16 22.72
CA GLY A 91 7.03 0.22 23.73
C GLY A 91 6.45 1.62 23.93
N ILE A 92 6.45 2.46 22.89
CA ILE A 92 5.78 3.76 22.89
C ILE A 92 4.32 3.54 22.52
N GLU A 93 3.40 3.89 23.42
CA GLU A 93 1.96 3.71 23.20
C GLU A 93 1.44 4.67 22.11
N SER A 94 0.49 4.20 21.31
CA SER A 94 -0.03 4.92 20.12
C SER A 94 -0.70 6.27 20.41
N GLU A 95 -0.96 6.59 21.69
CA GLU A 95 -1.52 7.87 22.12
C GLU A 95 -0.45 8.97 22.29
N GLU A 96 0.84 8.62 22.22
CA GLU A 96 1.98 9.53 22.41
C GLU A 96 2.67 9.94 21.09
N LEU A 97 2.23 9.42 19.94
CA LEU A 97 2.74 9.70 18.59
C LEU A 97 1.78 10.58 17.78
#